data_AF-A0A822E006-F1
#
_entry.id   AF-A0A822E006-F1
#
_cell.length_a   1.000
_cell.length_b   1.000
_cell.length_c   1.000
_cell.angle_alpha   90.00
_cell.angle_beta   90.00
_cell.angle_gamma   90.00
#
_symmetry.space_group_name_H-M   'P 1'
#
loop_
_entity.id
_entity.type
_entity.pdbx_description
1 polymer ?
#
loop_
_entity_poly.entity_id
_entity_poly.type
_entity_poly.pdbx_seq_one_letter_code
_entity_poly.pdbx_strand_id
1 'polypeptide(L)'
;MVTNQRLSTIEYLAIDHSWTYNELFSIMSYTPQLRHLHLFNAFDFHTNIQTILPITLSKLTDISIPINRLKFHEFEILVRKIDTKLKVLRVTVRSQDITFLTAYRWEKLILQSFPQLKEFYLRYIENFDREYHYPGGPDQFISSSWIKRQWTFEVEIDHESISYFIRPY
;
A
#
# COMPACT_ATOMS: atom_id res chain seq x y z
N MET A 1 -31.96 2.45 16.92
CA MET A 1 -32.43 1.58 15.83
C MET A 1 -31.25 0.76 15.36
N VAL A 2 -31.28 -0.56 15.57
CA VAL A 2 -30.22 -1.46 15.10
C VAL A 2 -30.68 -1.99 13.74
N THR A 3 -30.12 -1.47 12.66
CA THR A 3 -30.33 -2.03 11.33
C THR A 3 -29.68 -3.42 11.31
N ASN A 4 -30.50 -4.46 11.15
CA ASN A 4 -30.06 -5.82 10.79
C ASN A 4 -29.47 -5.81 9.37
N GLN A 5 -28.37 -5.06 9.16
CA GLN A 5 -27.61 -5.12 7.93
C GLN A 5 -26.91 -6.48 7.91
N ARG A 6 -27.42 -7.37 7.06
CA ARG A 6 -26.76 -8.64 6.75
C ARG A 6 -25.39 -8.30 6.16
N LEU A 7 -24.36 -8.38 6.99
CA LEU A 7 -22.99 -8.09 6.58
C LEU A 7 -22.56 -9.06 5.49
N SER A 8 -21.77 -8.57 4.54
CA SER A 8 -21.37 -9.34 3.38
C SER A 8 -20.49 -10.54 3.77
N THR A 9 -20.69 -11.65 3.07
CA THR A 9 -19.83 -12.85 3.17
C THR A 9 -18.68 -12.83 2.15
N ILE A 10 -18.47 -11.71 1.46
CA ILE A 10 -17.38 -11.55 0.50
C ILE A 10 -16.04 -11.71 1.22
N GLU A 11 -15.24 -12.67 0.76
CA GLU A 11 -13.88 -12.90 1.24
C GLU A 11 -12.81 -12.37 0.27
N TYR A 12 -13.16 -12.21 -1.02
CA TYR A 12 -12.26 -11.78 -2.08
C TYR A 12 -12.90 -10.64 -2.85
N LEU A 13 -12.22 -9.51 -2.94
CA LEU A 13 -12.71 -8.34 -3.65
C LEU A 13 -11.63 -7.79 -4.56
N ALA A 14 -11.96 -7.69 -5.85
CA ALA A 14 -11.17 -7.04 -6.86
C ALA A 14 -11.94 -5.82 -7.37
N ILE A 15 -11.32 -4.63 -7.31
CA ILE A 15 -11.91 -3.36 -7.73
C ILE A 15 -11.09 -2.82 -8.88
N ASP A 16 -11.61 -3.01 -10.09
CA ASP A 16 -11.06 -2.45 -11.32
C ASP A 16 -11.93 -1.31 -11.86
N HIS A 17 -12.04 -0.26 -11.07
CA HIS A 17 -12.66 1.00 -11.46
C HIS A 17 -12.06 2.13 -10.63
N SER A 18 -12.44 3.37 -10.95
CA SER A 18 -12.03 4.55 -10.16
C SER A 18 -12.73 4.53 -8.80
N TRP A 19 -11.98 4.72 -7.72
CA TRP A 19 -12.52 4.79 -6.35
C TRP A 19 -11.89 5.94 -5.57
N THR A 20 -12.67 6.51 -4.65
CA THR A 20 -12.20 7.41 -3.60
C THR A 20 -11.89 6.64 -2.31
N TYR A 21 -11.07 7.23 -1.42
CA TYR A 21 -10.81 6.60 -0.13
C TYR A 21 -12.09 6.43 0.71
N ASN A 22 -13.05 7.36 0.61
CA ASN A 22 -14.32 7.24 1.32
C ASN A 22 -15.16 6.05 0.83
N GLU A 23 -15.25 5.85 -0.48
CA GLU A 23 -15.94 4.70 -1.06
C GLU A 23 -15.25 3.39 -0.65
N LEU A 24 -13.92 3.36 -0.73
CA LEU A 24 -13.15 2.19 -0.35
C LEU A 24 -13.40 1.80 1.12
N PHE A 25 -13.34 2.75 2.05
CA PHE A 25 -13.62 2.49 3.47
C PHE A 25 -15.09 2.12 3.71
N SER A 26 -16.01 2.71 2.96
CA SER A 26 -17.43 2.33 3.02
C SER A 26 -17.60 0.86 2.62
N ILE A 27 -17.05 0.44 1.48
CA ILE A 27 -17.08 -0.95 1.02
C ILE A 27 -16.47 -1.88 2.07
N MET A 28 -15.27 -1.55 2.55
CA MET A 28 -14.57 -2.37 3.55
C MET A 28 -15.39 -2.53 4.85
N SER A 29 -16.11 -1.50 5.29
CA SER A 29 -16.95 -1.58 6.49
C SER A 29 -18.15 -2.54 6.35
N TYR A 30 -18.62 -2.76 5.12
CA TYR A 30 -19.68 -3.73 4.81
C TYR A 30 -19.16 -5.15 4.50
N THR A 31 -17.84 -5.36 4.40
CA THR A 31 -17.21 -6.65 4.08
C THR A 31 -16.31 -7.14 5.22
N PRO A 32 -16.85 -7.47 6.41
CA PRO A 32 -16.04 -7.89 7.56
C PRO A 32 -15.36 -9.25 7.37
N GLN A 33 -15.81 -10.06 6.39
CA GLN A 33 -15.23 -11.36 6.06
C GLN A 33 -14.08 -11.27 5.05
N LEU A 34 -13.74 -10.06 4.59
CA LEU A 34 -12.75 -9.86 3.54
C LEU A 34 -11.38 -10.36 3.98
N ARG A 35 -10.77 -11.19 3.12
CA ARG A 35 -9.44 -11.79 3.28
C ARG A 35 -8.45 -11.26 2.25
N HIS A 36 -8.94 -10.92 1.06
CA HIS A 36 -8.15 -10.43 -0.06
C HIS A 36 -8.80 -9.19 -0.68
N LEU A 37 -8.03 -8.12 -0.79
CA LEU A 37 -8.43 -6.89 -1.46
C LEU A 37 -7.42 -6.52 -2.54
N HIS A 38 -7.86 -6.46 -3.79
CA HIS A 38 -7.03 -6.04 -4.92
C HIS A 38 -7.65 -4.83 -5.60
N LEU A 39 -6.90 -3.74 -5.64
CA LEU A 39 -7.28 -2.50 -6.30
C LEU A 39 -6.41 -2.34 -7.55
N PHE A 40 -6.98 -1.99 -8.70
CA PHE A 40 -6.22 -1.83 -9.95
C PHE A 40 -5.95 -0.37 -10.31
N ASN A 41 -6.91 0.51 -10.02
CA ASN A 41 -6.88 1.91 -10.45
C ASN A 41 -7.18 2.86 -9.29
N ALA A 42 -6.19 3.63 -8.83
CA ALA A 42 -6.43 4.72 -7.89
C ALA A 42 -6.62 6.02 -8.66
N PHE A 43 -7.81 6.62 -8.53
CA PHE A 43 -8.06 7.98 -8.97
C PHE A 43 -8.08 8.91 -7.77
N ASP A 44 -7.19 9.89 -7.84
CA ASP A 44 -6.95 10.87 -6.80
C ASP A 44 -8.02 11.96 -6.88
N PHE A 45 -9.12 11.77 -6.15
CA PHE A 45 -9.95 12.89 -5.73
C PHE A 45 -9.54 13.24 -4.31
N HIS A 46 -9.10 14.49 -4.10
CA HIS A 46 -8.71 15.07 -2.82
C HIS A 46 -9.68 14.69 -1.70
N THR A 47 -9.43 13.56 -1.06
CA THR A 47 -10.19 13.09 0.08
C THR A 47 -9.34 13.37 1.28
N ASN A 48 -9.86 14.12 2.24
CA ASN A 48 -9.15 14.36 3.49
C ASN A 48 -9.09 13.04 4.28
N ILE A 49 -8.00 12.27 4.12
CA ILE A 49 -7.81 10.98 4.78
C ILE A 49 -7.95 11.11 6.30
N GLN A 50 -7.73 12.29 6.87
CA GLN A 50 -7.89 12.52 8.31
C GLN A 50 -9.33 12.35 8.78
N THR A 51 -10.35 12.60 7.94
CA THR A 51 -11.77 12.48 8.34
C THR A 51 -12.30 11.05 8.32
N ILE A 52 -11.56 10.11 7.72
CA ILE A 52 -11.98 8.71 7.59
C ILE A 52 -11.99 8.02 8.96
N LEU A 53 -13.03 7.26 9.30
CA LEU A 53 -13.05 6.51 10.55
C LEU A 53 -12.19 5.25 10.45
N PRO A 54 -11.48 4.85 11.52
CA PRO A 54 -10.76 3.58 11.55
C PRO A 54 -11.72 2.39 11.33
N ILE A 55 -11.24 1.37 10.64
CA ILE A 55 -11.96 0.12 10.40
C ILE A 55 -11.12 -1.08 10.83
N THR A 56 -11.79 -2.10 11.34
CA THR A 56 -11.16 -3.36 11.72
C THR A 56 -11.50 -4.44 10.70
N LEU A 57 -10.49 -4.94 9.99
CA LEU A 57 -10.60 -6.00 9.00
C LEU A 57 -9.81 -7.21 9.50
N SER A 58 -10.29 -7.81 10.58
CA SER A 58 -9.57 -8.87 11.33
C SER A 58 -9.22 -10.12 10.51
N LYS A 59 -9.91 -10.35 9.38
CA LYS A 59 -9.67 -11.46 8.45
C LYS A 59 -8.83 -11.09 7.24
N LEU A 60 -8.58 -9.81 7.01
CA LEU A 60 -7.84 -9.33 5.85
C LEU A 60 -6.38 -9.73 6.01
N THR A 61 -5.88 -10.47 5.03
CA THR A 61 -4.52 -11.02 5.03
C THR A 61 -3.72 -10.62 3.81
N ASP A 62 -4.38 -10.21 2.73
CA ASP A 62 -3.75 -9.80 1.49
C ASP A 62 -4.37 -8.50 0.98
N ILE A 63 -3.52 -7.52 0.70
CA ILE A 63 -3.91 -6.23 0.13
C ILE A 63 -2.97 -5.90 -1.02
N SER A 64 -3.54 -5.46 -2.13
CA SER A 64 -2.84 -4.80 -3.22
C SER A 64 -3.46 -3.43 -3.50
N ILE A 65 -2.64 -2.38 -3.34
CA ILE A 65 -3.06 -0.97 -3.47
C ILE A 65 -2.15 -0.26 -4.47
N PRO A 66 -2.71 0.30 -5.56
CA PRO A 66 -2.04 1.27 -6.38
C PRO A 66 -2.12 2.63 -5.67
N ILE A 67 -1.01 3.34 -5.64
CA ILE A 67 -0.88 4.68 -5.06
C ILE A 67 -0.59 5.63 -6.20
N ASN A 68 -1.52 6.55 -6.44
CA ASN A 68 -1.39 7.61 -7.42
C ASN A 68 -1.43 8.94 -6.67
N ARG A 69 -0.40 9.79 -6.85
CA ARG A 69 -0.28 11.15 -6.27
C ARG A 69 -0.29 11.30 -4.73
N LEU A 70 -0.66 10.27 -3.97
CA LEU A 70 -0.59 10.27 -2.52
C LEU A 70 0.87 10.41 -2.06
N LYS A 71 1.10 11.19 -1.00
CA LYS A 71 2.39 11.27 -0.31
C LYS A 71 2.55 10.13 0.70
N PHE A 72 3.78 9.75 1.02
CA PHE A 72 4.04 8.63 1.93
C PHE A 72 3.41 8.83 3.31
N HIS A 73 3.46 10.04 3.86
CA HIS A 73 2.87 10.31 5.17
C HIS A 73 1.35 10.14 5.19
N GLU A 74 0.67 10.41 4.07
CA GLU A 74 -0.77 10.19 3.92
C GLU A 74 -1.07 8.70 3.81
N PHE A 75 -0.21 7.94 3.10
CA PHE A 75 -0.26 6.48 3.09
C PHE A 75 -0.08 5.90 4.50
N GLU A 76 0.85 6.41 5.30
CA GLU A 76 1.03 5.99 6.70
C GLU A 76 -0.25 6.20 7.53
N ILE A 77 -0.93 7.34 7.35
CA ILE A 77 -2.21 7.61 8.02
C ILE A 77 -3.27 6.62 7.53
N LEU A 78 -3.36 6.38 6.21
CA LEU A 78 -4.32 5.47 5.61
C LEU A 78 -4.20 4.06 6.20
N VAL A 79 -2.99 3.49 6.19
CA VAL A 79 -2.79 2.11 6.66
C VAL A 79 -3.01 1.98 8.17
N ARG A 80 -2.71 3.02 8.95
CA ARG A 80 -3.00 3.03 10.40
C ARG A 80 -4.50 3.04 10.70
N LYS A 81 -5.35 3.45 9.75
CA LYS A 81 -6.81 3.37 9.88
C LYS A 81 -7.37 2.00 9.54
N ILE A 82 -6.54 1.08 9.04
CA ILE A 82 -6.93 -0.28 8.71
C ILE A 82 -6.25 -1.20 9.73
N ASP A 83 -6.99 -1.62 10.76
CA ASP A 83 -6.49 -2.65 11.69
C ASP A 83 -6.64 -4.02 11.03
N THR A 84 -5.51 -4.71 10.83
CA THR A 84 -5.41 -5.91 10.00
C THR A 84 -4.32 -6.85 10.49
N LYS A 85 -4.51 -8.15 10.21
CA LYS A 85 -3.49 -9.20 10.39
C LYS A 85 -2.81 -9.49 9.06
N LEU A 86 -2.38 -8.42 8.40
CA LEU A 86 -1.88 -8.46 7.04
C LEU A 86 -0.64 -9.36 6.96
N LYS A 87 -0.68 -10.30 6.02
CA LYS A 87 0.43 -11.21 5.71
C LYS A 87 1.12 -10.82 4.41
N VAL A 88 0.37 -10.23 3.48
CA VAL A 88 0.88 -9.80 2.19
C VAL A 88 0.45 -8.38 1.89
N LEU A 89 1.41 -7.53 1.56
CA LEU A 89 1.19 -6.15 1.15
C LEU A 89 1.83 -5.93 -0.21
N ARG A 90 1.04 -5.50 -1.19
CA ARG A 90 1.50 -5.11 -2.52
C ARG A 90 1.18 -3.64 -2.75
N VAL A 91 2.20 -2.85 -3.04
CA VAL A 91 2.05 -1.41 -3.27
C VAL A 91 2.67 -1.05 -4.60
N THR A 92 1.89 -0.46 -5.48
CA THR A 92 2.39 0.11 -6.75
C THR A 92 2.28 1.62 -6.70
N VAL A 93 3.41 2.32 -6.68
CA VAL A 93 3.49 3.77 -6.55
C VAL A 93 3.76 4.40 -7.91
N ARG A 94 2.87 5.31 -8.29
CA ARG A 94 3.04 6.28 -9.38
C ARG A 94 2.90 7.68 -8.77
N SER A 95 3.91 8.09 -8.03
CA SER A 95 3.95 9.35 -7.28
C SER A 95 5.30 10.03 -7.49
N GLN A 96 5.35 11.34 -7.30
CA GLN A 96 6.61 12.10 -7.29
C GLN A 96 7.27 12.11 -5.91
N ASP A 97 6.60 11.55 -4.91
CA ASP A 97 7.12 11.50 -3.55
C ASP A 97 8.20 10.42 -3.43
N ILE A 98 9.45 10.80 -3.65
CA ILE A 98 10.62 9.91 -3.52
C ILE A 98 10.76 9.27 -2.13
N THR A 99 10.02 9.76 -1.12
CA THR A 99 10.08 9.17 0.21
C THR A 99 9.48 7.76 0.29
N PHE A 100 8.79 7.31 -0.76
CA PHE A 100 8.45 5.88 -0.95
C PHE A 100 9.66 4.99 -1.20
N LEU A 101 10.82 5.55 -1.57
CA LEU A 101 12.08 4.83 -1.73
C LEU A 101 12.98 4.91 -0.49
N THR A 102 12.44 5.37 0.63
CA THR A 102 13.17 5.48 1.91
C THR A 102 12.96 4.21 2.75
N ALA A 103 13.98 3.34 2.83
CA ALA A 103 13.88 2.05 3.49
C ALA A 103 13.57 2.16 5.00
N TYR A 104 14.16 3.12 5.73
CA TYR A 104 13.88 3.24 7.16
C TYR A 104 12.39 3.54 7.45
N ARG A 105 11.71 4.27 6.55
CA ARG A 105 10.29 4.61 6.73
C ARG A 105 9.41 3.38 6.56
N TRP A 106 9.68 2.57 5.54
CA TRP A 106 9.01 1.29 5.35
C TRP A 106 9.27 0.34 6.51
N GLU A 107 10.51 0.22 6.97
CA GLU A 107 10.87 -0.63 8.10
C GLU A 107 10.07 -0.24 9.35
N LYS A 108 10.04 1.06 9.67
CA LYS A 108 9.24 1.59 10.79
C LYS A 108 7.76 1.30 10.62
N LEU A 109 7.19 1.55 9.44
CA LEU A 109 5.77 1.32 9.16
C LEU A 109 5.39 -0.16 9.31
N ILE A 110 6.20 -1.05 8.76
CA ILE A 110 5.97 -2.50 8.81
C ILE A 110 6.04 -3.02 10.24
N LEU A 111 7.03 -2.59 11.02
CA LEU A 111 7.14 -2.99 12.43
C LEU A 111 5.97 -2.50 13.28
N GLN A 112 5.45 -1.29 13.00
CA GLN A 112 4.38 -0.68 13.77
C GLN A 112 2.98 -1.17 13.37
N SER A 113 2.73 -1.31 12.08
CA SER A 113 1.38 -1.53 11.53
C SER A 113 1.17 -2.95 10.99
N PHE A 114 2.23 -3.68 10.64
CA PHE A 114 2.13 -5.00 10.02
C PHE A 114 3.07 -6.04 10.66
N PRO A 115 2.94 -6.31 11.98
CA PRO A 115 3.84 -7.23 12.69
C PRO A 115 3.79 -8.68 12.16
N GLN A 116 2.73 -9.05 11.43
CA GLN A 116 2.54 -10.39 10.84
C GLN A 116 2.89 -10.44 9.34
N LEU A 117 3.44 -9.37 8.77
CA LEU A 117 3.76 -9.28 7.36
C LEU A 117 4.87 -10.27 7.00
N LYS A 118 4.56 -11.14 6.03
CA LYS A 118 5.45 -12.17 5.50
C LYS A 118 6.03 -11.75 4.15
N GLU A 119 5.18 -11.18 3.30
CA GLU A 119 5.55 -10.78 1.96
C GLU A 119 5.25 -9.30 1.77
N PHE A 120 6.23 -8.59 1.24
CA PHE A 120 6.11 -7.19 0.89
C PHE A 120 6.58 -7.00 -0.54
N TYR A 121 5.69 -6.45 -1.36
CA TYR A 121 5.98 -6.07 -2.72
C TYR A 121 5.83 -4.58 -2.87
N LEU A 122 6.90 -3.91 -3.27
CA LEU A 122 6.88 -2.51 -3.67
C LEU A 122 7.23 -2.44 -5.14
N ARG A 123 6.47 -1.65 -5.90
CA ARG A 123 6.87 -1.20 -7.23
C ARG A 123 6.73 0.31 -7.24
N TYR A 124 7.81 1.04 -7.44
CA TYR A 124 7.80 2.49 -7.62
C TYR A 124 8.20 2.80 -9.06
N ILE A 125 7.42 3.61 -9.75
CA ILE A 125 7.62 3.93 -11.17
C ILE A 125 7.90 5.42 -11.30
N GLU A 126 9.08 5.75 -11.83
CA GLU A 126 9.52 7.11 -12.17
C GLU A 126 9.53 7.26 -13.69
N ASN A 127 8.74 8.19 -14.25
CA ASN A 127 8.70 8.44 -15.69
C ASN A 127 9.73 9.51 -16.09
N PHE A 128 10.43 9.32 -17.22
CA PHE A 128 11.51 10.23 -17.67
C PHE A 128 11.05 11.63 -18.09
N ASP A 129 9.76 11.83 -18.41
CA ASP A 129 9.20 13.13 -18.81
C ASP A 129 9.20 14.19 -17.68
N ARG A 130 9.70 13.84 -16.50
CA ARG A 130 9.78 14.71 -15.32
C ARG A 130 11.24 14.82 -14.89
N GLU A 131 11.64 15.99 -14.37
CA GLU A 131 13.00 16.23 -13.88
C GLU A 131 13.48 15.06 -13.02
N TYR A 132 14.47 14.35 -13.55
CA TYR A 132 15.01 13.12 -12.98
C TYR A 132 15.62 13.41 -11.61
N HIS A 133 15.06 12.81 -10.55
CA HIS A 133 15.59 12.93 -9.21
C HIS A 133 16.13 11.57 -8.80
N TYR A 134 17.35 11.25 -9.26
CA TYR A 134 18.05 10.04 -8.82
C TYR A 134 18.04 9.98 -7.28
N PRO A 135 17.31 9.05 -6.67
CA PRO A 135 17.16 9.00 -5.22
C PRO A 135 18.35 8.30 -4.56
N GLY A 136 19.40 7.95 -5.33
CA GLY A 136 20.50 7.12 -4.86
C GLY A 136 21.29 7.76 -3.74
N GLY A 137 20.80 7.47 -2.55
CA GLY A 137 21.44 7.64 -1.27
C GLY A 137 21.57 6.30 -0.54
N PRO A 138 22.18 6.32 0.65
CA PRO A 138 22.62 5.14 1.41
C PRO A 138 21.50 4.24 2.00
N ASP A 139 20.22 4.49 1.71
CA ASP A 139 19.07 3.80 2.30
C ASP A 139 18.51 2.68 1.40
N GLN A 140 19.40 1.90 0.77
CA GLN A 140 19.13 0.95 -0.33
C GLN A 140 18.42 -0.35 0.08
N PHE A 141 17.59 -0.36 1.13
CA PHE A 141 16.92 -1.59 1.59
C PHE A 141 17.91 -2.74 1.91
N ILE A 142 19.12 -2.38 2.34
CA ILE A 142 20.21 -3.32 2.69
C ILE A 142 20.40 -3.50 4.21
N SER A 143 19.51 -2.95 5.04
CA SER A 143 19.61 -3.12 6.50
C SER A 143 19.47 -4.59 6.89
N SER A 144 20.00 -4.97 8.05
CA SER A 144 19.89 -6.35 8.55
C SER A 144 18.45 -6.83 8.66
N SER A 145 17.49 -5.94 8.90
CA SER A 145 16.06 -6.24 8.91
C SER A 145 15.55 -6.69 7.53
N TRP A 146 15.98 -6.02 6.45
CA TRP A 146 15.63 -6.38 5.08
C TRP A 146 16.28 -7.71 4.67
N ILE A 147 17.58 -7.86 4.95
CA ILE A 147 18.33 -9.09 4.66
C ILE A 147 17.71 -10.29 5.39
N LYS A 148 17.37 -10.15 6.69
CA LYS A 148 16.75 -11.23 7.47
C LYS A 148 15.37 -11.64 6.92
N ARG A 149 14.65 -10.70 6.30
CA ARG A 149 13.35 -10.96 5.65
C ARG A 149 13.50 -11.51 4.25
N GLN A 150 14.72 -11.56 3.70
CA GLN A 150 15.01 -11.98 2.33
C GLN A 150 14.19 -11.19 1.30
N TRP A 151 14.04 -9.88 1.55
CA TRP A 151 13.39 -8.97 0.61
C TRP A 151 14.48 -8.24 -0.18
N THR A 152 14.49 -8.42 -1.51
CA THR A 152 15.51 -7.87 -2.40
C THR A 152 15.04 -6.54 -2.98
N PHE A 153 15.98 -5.63 -3.19
CA PHE A 153 15.76 -4.40 -3.93
C PHE A 153 16.35 -4.52 -5.33
N GLU A 154 15.53 -4.22 -6.33
CA GLU A 154 15.88 -4.35 -7.75
C GLU A 154 15.52 -3.06 -8.49
N VAL A 155 16.26 -2.76 -9.56
CA VAL A 155 15.98 -1.62 -10.44
C VAL A 155 15.91 -2.13 -11.86
N GLU A 156 14.79 -1.87 -12.53
CA GLU A 156 14.63 -2.12 -13.95
C GLU A 156 14.51 -0.76 -14.64
N ILE A 157 15.27 -0.58 -15.72
CA ILE A 157 15.27 0.64 -16.52
C ILE A 157 14.70 0.24 -17.88
N ASP A 158 13.64 0.92 -18.31
CA ASP A 158 13.08 0.77 -19.65
C ASP A 158 13.27 2.07 -20.47
N HIS A 159 12.64 2.19 -21.63
CA HIS A 159 12.80 3.36 -22.51
C HIS A 159 12.07 4.61 -22.01
N GLU A 160 11.07 4.47 -21.14
CA GLU A 160 10.14 5.55 -20.74
C GLU A 160 10.13 5.81 -19.22
N SER A 161 10.67 4.87 -18.43
CA SER A 161 10.63 4.89 -16.98
C SER A 161 11.78 4.11 -16.31
N ILE A 162 11.99 4.42 -15.03
CA ILE A 162 12.73 3.57 -14.09
C ILE A 162 11.72 2.98 -13.11
N SER A 163 11.76 1.66 -12.97
CA SER A 163 10.99 0.93 -11.98
C SER A 163 11.90 0.40 -10.88
N TYR A 164 11.61 0.77 -9.63
CA TYR A 164 12.26 0.23 -8.45
C TYR A 164 11.35 -0.81 -7.81
N PHE A 165 11.90 -1.94 -7.41
CA PHE A 165 11.16 -3.05 -6.86
C PHE A 165 11.69 -3.49 -5.51
N ILE A 166 10.76 -3.93 -4.67
CA ILE A 166 11.05 -4.80 -3.54
C ILE A 166 10.21 -6.05 -3.71
N ARG A 167 10.83 -7.23 -3.60
CA ARG A 167 10.16 -8.52 -3.75
C ARG A 167 10.75 -9.52 -2.74
N PRO A 168 9.95 -10.45 -2.19
CA PRO A 168 10.50 -11.57 -1.43
C PRO A 168 11.25 -12.55 -2.35
N TYR A 169 12.32 -13.14 -1.83
CA TYR A 169 13.10 -14.20 -2.48
C TYR A 169 12.36 -15.55 -2.47
#